data_AF-A0A7U4J6M5-F1
#
_entry.id   AF-A0A7U4J6M5-F1
#
_cell.length_a   1.000
_cell.length_b   1.000
_cell.length_c   1.000
_cell.angle_alpha   90.00
_cell.angle_beta   90.00
_cell.angle_gamma   90.00
#
_symmetry.space_group_name_H-M   'P 1'
#
loop_
_entity.id
_entity.type
_entity.pdbx_description
1 polymer ?
#
loop_
_entity_poly.entity_id
_entity_poly.type
_entity_poly.pdbx_seq_one_letter_code
_entity_poly.pdbx_strand_id
1 'polypeptide(L)'
;MKAAIRFTDVSLGQPVELDERMESDSPIAERACAMVRQWAGAATASLVSMHLWDDRLAPEQVAGRVMARHLDGSNRADVEILMRAQDRCARAVVRVALG
;
A
#
# COMPACT_ATOMS: atom_id res chain seq x y z
N MET A 1 -9.66 -15.54 -4.32
CA MET A 1 -8.72 -14.99 -3.31
C MET A 1 -7.31 -15.23 -3.79
N LYS A 2 -6.45 -14.20 -3.81
CA LYS A 2 -5.01 -14.35 -4.13
C LYS A 2 -4.32 -15.04 -2.96
N ALA A 3 -3.34 -15.90 -3.23
CA ALA A 3 -2.54 -16.53 -2.17
C ALA A 3 -1.77 -15.45 -1.37
N ALA A 4 -1.65 -15.64 -0.06
CA ALA A 4 -0.90 -14.73 0.80
C ALA A 4 0.58 -14.74 0.41
N ILE A 5 1.16 -13.54 0.27
CA ILE A 5 2.60 -13.37 0.05
C ILE A 5 3.32 -13.77 1.33
N ARG A 6 4.36 -14.60 1.19
CA ARG A 6 5.19 -14.99 2.33
C ARG A 6 6.18 -13.89 2.68
N PHE A 7 6.48 -13.75 3.96
CA PHE A 7 7.49 -12.80 4.43
C PHE A 7 8.87 -12.98 3.77
N THR A 8 9.23 -14.21 3.40
CA THR A 8 10.50 -14.54 2.74
C THR A 8 10.56 -14.09 1.29
N ASP A 9 9.41 -13.85 0.66
CA ASP A 9 9.29 -13.58 -0.77
C ASP A 9 9.35 -12.08 -1.07
N VAL A 10 9.49 -11.25 -0.02
CA VAL A 10 9.60 -9.79 -0.15
C VAL A 10 10.99 -9.27 0.24
N SER A 11 11.47 -8.33 -0.57
CA SER A 11 12.72 -7.62 -0.33
C SER A 11 12.49 -6.12 -0.12
N LEU A 12 13.37 -5.49 0.67
CA LEU A 12 13.38 -4.04 0.81
C LEU A 12 13.60 -3.38 -0.57
N GLY A 13 12.82 -2.35 -0.87
CA GLY A 13 12.86 -1.62 -2.13
C GLY A 13 12.14 -2.30 -3.30
N GLN A 14 11.61 -3.52 -3.11
CA GLN A 14 10.89 -4.24 -4.15
C GLN A 14 9.66 -3.45 -4.63
N PRO A 15 9.47 -3.28 -5.95
CA PRO A 15 8.26 -2.67 -6.49
C PRO A 15 7.03 -3.54 -6.20
N VAL A 16 5.90 -2.87 -5.94
CA VAL A 16 4.63 -3.49 -5.60
C VAL A 16 3.59 -3.13 -6.66
N GLU A 17 3.00 -4.15 -7.29
CA GLU A 17 1.89 -3.99 -8.22
C GLU A 17 0.58 -3.84 -7.44
N LEU A 18 0.03 -2.62 -7.45
CA LEU A 18 -1.21 -2.27 -6.78
C LEU A 18 -2.33 -2.17 -7.81
N ASP A 19 -3.52 -2.67 -7.46
CA ASP A 19 -4.69 -2.61 -8.34
C ASP A 19 -5.34 -1.23 -8.25
N GLU A 20 -5.23 -0.46 -9.33
CA GLU A 20 -5.73 0.92 -9.41
C GLU A 20 -7.25 1.01 -9.55
N ARG A 21 -7.94 -0.11 -9.81
CA ARG A 21 -9.38 -0.16 -10.12
C ARG A 21 -10.30 -0.02 -8.89
N MET A 22 -9.77 0.34 -7.73
CA MET A 22 -10.55 0.51 -6.51
C MET A 22 -11.53 1.68 -6.62
N GLU A 23 -12.80 1.41 -6.29
CA GLU A 23 -13.93 2.36 -6.32
C GLU A 23 -13.56 3.73 -5.71
N SER A 24 -13.96 4.81 -6.39
CA SER A 24 -13.54 6.18 -6.08
C SER A 24 -14.14 6.76 -4.80
N ASP A 25 -15.15 6.11 -4.24
CA ASP A 25 -16.01 6.73 -3.22
C ASP A 25 -15.48 6.53 -1.79
N SER A 26 -14.47 5.68 -1.60
CA SER A 26 -13.82 5.50 -0.29
C SER A 26 -12.71 6.54 -0.06
N PRO A 27 -12.48 6.97 1.20
CA PRO A 27 -11.33 7.81 1.55
C PRO A 27 -10.01 7.23 1.06
N ILE A 28 -9.11 8.08 0.58
CA ILE A 28 -7.84 7.63 -0.03
C ILE A 28 -6.97 6.78 0.93
N ALA A 29 -7.05 7.04 2.23
CA ALA A 29 -6.41 6.23 3.27
C ALA A 29 -6.94 4.79 3.29
N GLU A 30 -8.25 4.60 3.20
CA GLU A 30 -8.87 3.28 3.15
C GLU A 30 -8.52 2.57 1.85
N ARG A 31 -8.48 3.33 0.74
CA ARG A 31 -8.06 2.82 -0.56
C ARG A 31 -6.62 2.32 -0.54
N ALA A 32 -5.70 3.09 0.03
CA ALA A 32 -4.30 2.71 0.24
C ALA A 32 -4.19 1.38 1.02
N CYS A 33 -4.92 1.26 2.13
CA CYS A 33 -4.94 0.03 2.93
C CYS A 33 -5.47 -1.18 2.15
N ALA A 34 -6.57 -1.00 1.41
CA ALA A 34 -7.17 -2.08 0.64
C ALA A 34 -6.29 -2.53 -0.53
N MET A 35 -5.63 -1.63 -1.25
CA MET A 35 -4.68 -1.97 -2.33
C MET A 35 -3.53 -2.85 -1.79
N VAL A 36 -2.92 -2.45 -0.67
CA VAL A 36 -1.80 -3.22 -0.07
C VAL A 36 -2.27 -4.55 0.49
N ARG A 37 -3.46 -4.59 1.12
CA ARG A 37 -4.08 -5.83 1.59
C ARG A 37 -4.31 -6.82 0.44
N GLN A 38 -4.87 -6.35 -0.67
CA GLN A 38 -5.12 -7.17 -1.86
C GLN A 38 -3.82 -7.66 -2.50
N TRP A 39 -2.80 -6.80 -2.60
CA TRP A 39 -1.49 -7.19 -3.09
C TRP A 39 -0.89 -8.34 -2.27
N ALA A 40 -0.88 -8.18 -0.94
CA ALA A 40 -0.29 -9.12 0.00
C ALA A 40 -1.13 -10.40 0.19
N GLY A 41 -2.40 -10.42 -0.22
CA GLY A 41 -3.33 -11.51 0.13
C GLY A 41 -3.57 -11.60 1.64
N ALA A 42 -3.47 -10.49 2.36
CA ALA A 42 -3.60 -10.43 3.82
C ALA A 42 -5.04 -10.14 4.27
N ALA A 43 -5.37 -10.44 5.53
CA ALA A 43 -6.67 -10.10 6.10
C ALA A 43 -6.78 -8.61 6.47
N THR A 44 -5.67 -8.00 6.92
CA THR A 44 -5.64 -6.62 7.41
C THR A 44 -4.39 -5.88 6.92
N ALA A 45 -4.54 -4.57 6.76
CA ALA A 45 -3.47 -3.63 6.56
C ALA A 45 -3.84 -2.33 7.29
N SER A 46 -2.84 -1.58 7.75
CA SER A 46 -3.06 -0.39 8.59
C SER A 46 -2.22 0.76 8.08
N LEU A 47 -2.85 1.94 7.99
CA LEU A 47 -2.15 3.17 7.65
C LEU A 47 -1.16 3.52 8.76
N VAL A 48 0.10 3.72 8.38
CA VAL A 48 1.17 4.18 9.28
C VAL A 48 1.31 5.69 9.17
N SER A 49 1.36 6.20 7.94
CA SER A 49 1.43 7.63 7.68
C SER A 49 0.80 7.98 6.34
N MET A 50 0.35 9.22 6.22
CA MET A 50 -0.15 9.76 4.97
C MET A 50 0.22 11.23 4.86
N HIS A 51 0.74 11.59 3.70
CA HIS A 51 0.95 12.96 3.28
C HIS A 51 0.06 13.21 2.08
N LEU A 52 -0.95 14.04 2.30
CA LEU A 52 -1.96 14.36 1.33
C LEU A 52 -2.08 15.88 1.23
N TRP A 53 -2.14 16.38 0.01
CA TRP A 53 -2.41 17.79 -0.25
C TRP A 53 -3.91 18.09 -0.35
N ASP A 54 -4.71 17.12 -0.81
CA ASP A 54 -6.17 17.26 -0.99
C ASP A 54 -6.84 15.89 -0.80
N ASP A 55 -7.86 15.83 0.07
CA ASP A 55 -8.68 14.63 0.35
C ASP A 55 -9.47 14.14 -0.87
N ARG A 56 -9.62 14.98 -1.90
CA ARG A 56 -10.32 14.65 -3.15
C ARG A 56 -9.39 14.20 -4.28
N LEU A 57 -8.15 13.83 -3.96
CA LEU A 57 -7.21 13.36 -4.97
C LEU A 57 -7.77 12.12 -5.69
N ALA A 58 -7.98 12.24 -7.00
CA ALA A 58 -8.27 11.14 -7.91
C ALA A 58 -6.97 10.74 -8.62
N PRO A 59 -6.19 9.77 -8.11
CA PRO A 59 -4.91 9.42 -8.71
C PRO A 59 -5.10 8.78 -10.08
N GLU A 60 -4.28 9.23 -11.04
CA GLU A 60 -4.15 8.68 -12.39
C GLU A 60 -3.04 7.62 -12.46
N GLN A 61 -2.11 7.65 -11.51
CA GLN A 61 -1.00 6.70 -11.41
C GLN A 61 -0.77 6.32 -9.95
N VAL A 62 -0.59 5.03 -9.70
CA VAL A 62 -0.23 4.49 -8.39
C VAL A 62 1.03 3.64 -8.52
N ALA A 63 2.03 3.93 -7.70
CA ALA A 63 3.24 3.12 -7.59
C ALA A 63 3.45 2.68 -6.15
N GLY A 64 3.74 1.39 -5.94
CA GLY A 64 4.05 0.83 -4.64
C GLY A 64 5.51 0.38 -4.52
N ARG A 65 6.08 0.44 -3.33
CA ARG A 65 7.35 -0.23 -3.00
C ARG A 65 7.44 -0.65 -1.54
N VAL A 66 8.14 -1.73 -1.26
CA VAL A 66 8.44 -2.15 0.12
C VAL A 66 9.47 -1.19 0.73
N MET A 67 9.07 -0.46 1.76
CA MET A 67 9.89 0.54 2.46
C MET A 67 10.52 0.00 3.76
N ALA A 68 9.89 -0.99 4.39
CA ALA A 68 10.49 -1.72 5.51
C ALA A 68 10.04 -3.19 5.51
N ARG A 69 10.92 -4.06 6.02
CA ARG A 69 10.64 -5.45 6.33
C ARG A 69 11.03 -5.71 7.78
N HIS A 70 10.06 -5.96 8.64
CA HIS A 70 10.23 -6.00 10.09
C HIS A 70 10.74 -7.38 10.52
N LEU A 71 12.00 -7.45 10.98
CA LEU A 71 12.70 -8.68 11.39
C LEU A 71 12.53 -9.02 12.88
N ASP A 72 11.59 -8.36 13.56
CA ASP A 72 11.27 -8.55 14.98
C ASP A 72 10.37 -9.76 15.26
N GLY A 73 10.17 -10.63 14.26
CA GLY A 73 9.28 -11.79 14.33
C GLY A 73 7.80 -11.48 14.07
N SER A 74 7.45 -10.22 13.78
CA SER A 74 6.06 -9.84 13.46
C SER A 74 5.62 -10.18 12.02
N ASN A 75 6.56 -10.55 11.15
CA ASN A 75 6.34 -10.80 9.71
C ASN A 75 5.59 -9.65 9.01
N ARG A 76 5.95 -8.40 9.34
CA ARG A 76 5.30 -7.21 8.77
C ARG A 76 6.17 -6.56 7.70
N ALA A 77 5.52 -5.95 6.74
CA ALA A 77 6.16 -5.04 5.79
C ALA A 77 5.44 -3.69 5.78
N ASP A 78 6.22 -2.62 5.62
CA ASP A 78 5.67 -1.30 5.33
C ASP A 78 5.81 -1.06 3.83
N VAL A 79 4.70 -0.77 3.18
CA VAL A 79 4.62 -0.47 1.75
C VAL A 79 4.37 1.02 1.61
N GLU A 80 5.28 1.70 0.92
CA GLU A 80 5.05 3.06 0.46
C GLU A 80 4.21 3.02 -0.81
N ILE A 81 3.21 3.90 -0.87
CA ILE A 81 2.36 4.12 -2.03
C ILE A 81 2.53 5.57 -2.44
N LEU A 82 2.92 5.79 -3.70
CA LEU A 82 2.93 7.09 -4.34
C LEU A 82 1.75 7.18 -5.30
N MET A 83 0.92 8.21 -5.12
CA MET A 83 -0.29 8.46 -5.88
C MET A 83 -0.14 9.79 -6.59
N ARG A 84 -0.24 9.82 -7.92
CA ARG A 84 -0.06 11.03 -8.72
C ARG A 84 -1.33 11.35 -9.50
N ALA A 85 -1.68 12.63 -9.59
CA ALA A 85 -2.71 13.15 -10.48
C ALA A 85 -2.26 14.51 -10.99
N GLN A 86 -2.18 14.73 -12.31
CA GLN A 86 -1.74 15.99 -12.93
C GLN A 86 -0.60 16.71 -12.16
N ASP A 87 -0.91 17.73 -11.36
CA ASP A 87 0.06 18.54 -10.59
C ASP A 87 0.10 18.24 -9.09
N ARG A 88 -0.44 17.09 -8.66
CA ARG A 88 -0.61 16.70 -7.26
C ARG A 88 -0.02 15.33 -7.00
N CYS A 89 0.53 15.18 -5.80
CA CYS A 89 1.08 13.92 -5.32
C CYS A 89 0.60 13.66 -3.90
N ALA A 90 0.30 12.41 -3.62
CA ALA A 90 0.10 11.91 -2.27
C ALA A 90 1.02 10.73 -2.01
N ARG A 91 1.39 10.59 -0.74
CA ARG A 91 2.23 9.49 -0.27
C ARG A 91 1.56 8.86 0.93
N ALA A 92 1.40 7.55 0.91
CA ALA A 92 0.96 6.78 2.07
C ALA A 92 2.01 5.72 2.42
N VAL A 93 2.13 5.40 3.70
CA VAL A 93 2.84 4.20 4.16
C VAL A 93 1.81 3.32 4.85
N VAL A 94 1.70 2.08 4.38
CA VAL A 94 0.75 1.09 4.89
C VAL A 94 1.52 -0.11 5.40
N ARG A 95 1.22 -0.53 6.62
CA ARG A 95 1.76 -1.73 7.23
C ARG A 95 0.85 -2.92 6.96
N VAL A 96 1.43 -4.03 6.55
CA VAL A 96 0.70 -5.28 6.27
C VAL A 96 1.39 -6.47 6.95
N ALA A 97 0.58 -7.38 7.48
CA ALA A 97 1.08 -8.67 7.97
C ALA A 97 1.17 -9.65 6.80
N LEU A 98 2.33 -10.29 6.66
CA LEU A 98 2.61 -11.29 5.63
C LEU A 98 2.43 -12.70 6.18
N GLY A 99 2.23 -13.65 5.26
CA GLY A 99 2.15 -15.08 5.57
C GLY A 99 3.49 -15.75 5.82
#